data_AF-A0A1H3HWD9-F1
#
_entry.id   AF-A0A1H3HWD9-F1
#
_cell.length_a   1.000
_cell.length_b   1.000
_cell.length_c   1.000
_cell.angle_alpha   90.00
_cell.angle_beta   90.00
_cell.angle_gamma   90.00
#
_symmetry.space_group_name_H-M   'P 1'
#
loop_
_entity.id
_entity.type
_entity.pdbx_description
1 polymer ?
#
loop_
_entity_poly.entity_id
_entity_poly.type
_entity_poly.pdbx_seq_one_letter_code
_entity_poly.pdbx_strand_id
1 'polypeptide(L)'
;MSLLSAPLLPVAAEASIVPTIQHLTQALERLRQEELRRFSKRLSPEQTNSLDELTTALVQRVVQGLAQQLGAARQRGNSTPLLHVLTGLFDLQDAPANAA
;
A
#
# COMPACT_ATOMS: atom_id res chain seq x y z
N MET A 1 -9.40 46.15 10.14
CA MET A 1 -8.16 45.60 9.56
C MET A 1 -8.51 44.32 8.83
N SER A 2 -8.60 44.41 7.52
CA SER A 2 -8.90 43.30 6.62
C SER A 2 -7.73 42.33 6.52
N LEU A 3 -8.11 41.04 6.37
CA LEU A 3 -7.42 40.00 5.61
C LEU A 3 -6.04 39.53 6.11
N LEU A 4 -6.05 38.43 6.86
CA LEU A 4 -5.13 37.33 6.54
C LEU A 4 -5.87 36.00 6.67
N SER A 5 -6.50 35.63 5.56
CA SER A 5 -6.83 34.25 5.25
C SER A 5 -5.52 33.49 4.94
N ALA A 6 -5.50 32.19 5.26
CA ALA A 6 -4.56 31.14 4.82
C ALA A 6 -3.26 30.89 5.65
N PRO A 7 -2.80 29.62 5.75
CA PRO A 7 -3.17 28.47 4.91
C PRO A 7 -3.99 27.40 5.65
N LEU A 8 -5.04 26.98 4.95
CA LEU A 8 -5.77 25.75 5.20
C LEU A 8 -4.99 24.62 4.52
N LEU A 9 -3.93 24.12 5.13
CA LEU A 9 -3.21 22.93 4.64
C LEU A 9 -2.77 22.08 5.84
N PRO A 10 -3.48 20.96 6.08
CA PRO A 10 -2.84 19.66 5.83
C PRO A 10 -3.76 18.64 5.11
N VAL A 11 -4.76 19.08 4.34
CA VAL A 11 -5.69 18.14 3.68
C VAL A 11 -5.06 17.41 2.48
N ALA A 12 -4.11 18.01 1.77
CA ALA A 12 -3.53 17.41 0.56
C ALA A 12 -2.63 16.19 0.82
N ALA A 13 -1.84 16.20 1.90
CA ALA A 13 -0.95 15.09 2.23
C ALA A 13 -1.73 13.86 2.75
N GLU A 14 -2.82 14.07 3.48
CA GLU A 14 -3.69 13.00 3.94
C GLU A 14 -4.32 12.21 2.79
N ALA A 15 -4.71 12.92 1.72
CA ALA A 15 -5.36 12.34 0.54
C ALA A 15 -4.46 11.38 -0.25
N SER A 16 -3.13 11.48 -0.13
CA SER A 16 -2.17 10.68 -0.93
C SER A 16 -1.78 9.32 -0.30
N ILE A 17 -2.00 9.13 1.01
CA ILE A 17 -1.52 7.94 1.72
C ILE A 17 -2.51 6.77 1.64
N VAL A 18 -3.81 7.07 1.72
CA VAL A 18 -4.88 6.07 1.56
C VAL A 18 -4.81 5.36 0.20
N PRO A 19 -4.70 6.07 -0.95
CA PRO A 19 -4.55 5.41 -2.24
C PRO A 19 -3.24 4.61 -2.34
N THR A 20 -2.15 5.07 -1.71
CA THR A 20 -0.88 4.32 -1.68
C THR A 20 -1.03 2.96 -0.97
N ILE A 21 -1.71 2.90 0.20
CA ILE A 21 -1.98 1.63 0.90
C ILE A 21 -2.87 0.72 0.06
N GLN A 22 -3.87 1.29 -0.63
CA GLN A 22 -4.76 0.52 -1.49
C GLN A 22 -4.00 -0.09 -2.67
N HIS A 23 -3.16 0.69 -3.37
CA HIS A 23 -2.32 0.19 -4.47
C HIS A 23 -1.31 -0.85 -4.00
N LEU A 24 -0.69 -0.64 -2.84
CA LEU A 24 0.20 -1.62 -2.21
C LEU A 24 -0.53 -2.95 -1.94
N THR A 25 -1.73 -2.88 -1.37
CA THR A 25 -2.54 -4.07 -1.07
C THR A 25 -2.87 -4.82 -2.36
N GLN A 26 -3.25 -4.11 -3.42
CA GLN A 26 -3.53 -4.70 -4.74
C GLN A 26 -2.29 -5.32 -5.38
N ALA A 27 -1.12 -4.70 -5.26
CA ALA A 27 0.13 -5.25 -5.78
C ALA A 27 0.51 -6.57 -5.07
N LEU A 28 0.42 -6.60 -3.73
CA LEU A 28 0.69 -7.80 -2.94
C LEU A 28 -0.31 -8.91 -3.23
N GLU A 29 -1.59 -8.58 -3.40
CA GLU A 29 -2.62 -9.57 -3.69
C GLU A 29 -2.49 -10.15 -5.10
N ARG A 30 -2.09 -9.35 -6.10
CA ARG A 30 -1.75 -9.86 -7.44
C ARG A 30 -0.61 -10.86 -7.38
N LEU A 31 0.49 -10.50 -6.71
CA LEU A 31 1.65 -11.40 -6.53
C LEU A 31 1.24 -12.71 -5.85
N ARG A 32 0.43 -12.61 -4.78
CA ARG A 32 -0.09 -13.78 -4.06
C ARG A 32 -0.85 -14.71 -5.00
N GLN A 33 -1.76 -14.17 -5.80
CA GLN A 33 -2.57 -14.96 -6.73
C GLN A 33 -1.74 -15.57 -7.85
N GLU A 34 -0.73 -14.86 -8.36
CA GLU A 34 0.21 -15.38 -9.37
C GLU A 34 0.98 -16.60 -8.85
N GLU A 35 1.54 -16.50 -7.64
CA GLU A 35 2.25 -17.61 -7.02
C GLU A 35 1.30 -18.75 -6.64
N LEU A 36 0.10 -18.46 -6.11
CA LEU A 36 -0.89 -19.49 -5.82
C LEU A 36 -1.28 -20.27 -7.09
N ARG A 37 -1.52 -19.58 -8.22
CA ARG A 37 -1.79 -20.22 -9.52
C ARG A 37 -0.60 -21.03 -10.05
N ARG A 38 0.62 -20.61 -9.74
CA ARG A 38 1.85 -21.31 -10.14
C ARG A 38 2.01 -22.63 -9.37
N PHE A 39 1.77 -22.61 -8.06
CA PHE A 39 2.00 -23.76 -7.19
C PHE A 39 0.80 -24.71 -7.09
N SER A 40 -0.44 -24.21 -7.15
CA SER A 40 -1.66 -25.03 -7.02
C SER A 40 -1.77 -26.16 -8.04
N LYS A 41 -1.16 -26.01 -9.22
CA LYS A 41 -1.12 -27.03 -10.29
C LYS A 41 -0.50 -28.37 -9.84
N ARG A 42 0.26 -28.39 -8.75
CA ARG A 42 1.00 -29.56 -8.26
C ARG A 42 0.53 -30.03 -6.88
N LEU A 43 -0.52 -29.41 -6.34
CA LEU A 43 -1.00 -29.62 -4.98
C LEU A 43 -2.35 -30.32 -4.99
N SER A 44 -2.65 -31.05 -3.92
CA SER A 44 -4.01 -31.52 -3.68
C SER A 44 -4.95 -30.33 -3.40
N PRO A 45 -6.27 -30.52 -3.51
CA PRO A 45 -7.24 -29.48 -3.14
C PRO A 45 -7.06 -29.00 -1.69
N GLU A 46 -6.81 -29.92 -0.76
CA GLU A 46 -6.58 -29.59 0.66
C GLU A 46 -5.32 -28.75 0.85
N GLN A 47 -4.20 -29.15 0.23
CA GLN A 47 -2.95 -28.39 0.28
C GLN A 47 -3.08 -27.01 -0.37
N THR A 48 -3.85 -26.91 -1.44
CA THR A 48 -4.13 -25.63 -2.11
C THR A 48 -4.91 -24.69 -1.19
N ASN A 49 -5.92 -25.20 -0.48
CA ASN A 49 -6.71 -24.42 0.48
C ASN A 49 -5.84 -23.94 1.66
N SER A 50 -5.04 -24.83 2.26
CA SER A 50 -4.12 -24.44 3.34
C SER A 50 -3.09 -23.40 2.89
N LEU A 51 -2.60 -23.50 1.65
CA LEU A 51 -1.68 -22.52 1.07
C LEU A 51 -2.38 -21.17 0.80
N ASP A 52 -3.63 -21.18 0.33
CA ASP A 52 -4.43 -19.97 0.13
C ASP A 52 -4.68 -19.23 1.45
N GLU A 53 -5.09 -19.94 2.50
CA GLU A 53 -5.29 -19.38 3.84
C GLU A 53 -3.98 -18.79 4.41
N LEU A 54 -2.88 -19.55 4.34
CA LEU A 54 -1.58 -19.11 4.86
C LEU A 54 -1.07 -17.87 4.13
N THR A 55 -1.15 -17.86 2.80
CA THR A 55 -0.65 -16.73 2.00
C THR A 55 -1.53 -15.49 2.19
N THR A 56 -2.83 -15.66 2.37
CA THR A 56 -3.76 -14.56 2.70
C THR A 56 -3.40 -13.93 4.04
N ALA A 57 -3.21 -14.74 5.08
CA ALA A 57 -2.81 -14.26 6.40
C ALA A 57 -1.45 -13.53 6.36
N LEU A 58 -0.52 -14.00 5.52
CA LEU A 58 0.79 -13.37 5.34
C LEU A 58 0.68 -12.00 4.68
N VAL A 59 -0.07 -11.87 3.57
CA VAL A 59 -0.33 -10.57 2.93
C VAL A 59 -1.01 -9.61 3.90
N GLN A 60 -2.03 -10.06 4.62
CA GLN A 60 -2.74 -9.22 5.59
C GLN A 60 -1.80 -8.69 6.68
N ARG A 61 -0.91 -9.55 7.21
CA ARG A 61 0.08 -9.15 8.24
C ARG A 61 1.07 -8.11 7.70
N VAL A 62 1.53 -8.26 6.46
CA VAL A 62 2.44 -7.30 5.81
C VAL A 62 1.75 -5.95 5.61
N VAL A 63 0.54 -5.95 5.03
CA VAL A 63 -0.25 -4.73 4.81
C VAL A 63 -0.52 -3.99 6.12
N GLN A 64 -0.90 -4.73 7.17
CA GLN A 64 -1.14 -4.14 8.49
C GLN A 64 0.11 -3.49 9.08
N GLY A 65 1.28 -4.15 8.99
CA GLY A 65 2.54 -3.59 9.45
C GLY A 65 2.91 -2.29 8.72
N LEU A 66 2.76 -2.28 7.39
CA LEU A 66 3.06 -1.10 6.57
C LEU A 66 2.09 0.05 6.84
N ALA A 67 0.80 -0.23 7.04
CA ALA A 67 -0.19 0.77 7.45
C ALA A 67 0.16 1.41 8.80
N GLN A 68 0.60 0.61 9.77
CA GLN A 68 1.04 1.13 11.08
C GLN A 68 2.30 2.01 10.94
N GLN A 69 3.29 1.59 10.15
CA GLN A 69 4.51 2.36 9.93
C GLN A 69 4.24 3.68 9.19
N LEU A 70 3.37 3.67 8.18
CA LEU A 70 2.91 4.88 7.50
C LEU A 70 2.15 5.82 8.44
N GLY A 71 1.26 5.28 9.28
CA GLY A 71 0.56 6.04 10.31
C GLY A 71 1.52 6.70 11.32
N ALA A 72 2.52 5.96 11.80
CA ALA A 72 3.53 6.48 12.71
C ALA A 72 4.44 7.53 12.05
N ALA A 73 4.84 7.32 10.79
CA ALA A 73 5.63 8.28 10.03
C ALA A 73 4.85 9.58 9.77
N ARG A 74 3.53 9.48 9.49
CA ARG A 74 2.62 10.62 9.39
C ARG A 74 2.59 11.44 10.68
N GLN A 75 2.38 10.80 11.82
CA GLN A 75 2.32 11.50 13.11
C GLN A 75 3.63 12.24 13.45
N ARG A 76 4.76 11.81 12.88
CA ARG A 76 6.08 12.41 13.08
C ARG A 76 6.46 13.45 12.01
N GLY A 77 5.58 13.73 11.04
CA GLY A 77 5.87 14.63 9.92
C GLY A 77 6.87 14.07 8.89
N ASN A 78 7.15 12.76 8.92
CA ASN A 78 8.21 12.10 8.13
C ASN A 78 7.66 11.02 7.17
N SER A 79 6.45 11.19 6.65
CA SER A 79 5.79 10.20 5.77
C SER A 79 6.40 10.12 4.37
N THR A 80 7.00 11.21 3.87
CA THR A 80 7.48 11.33 2.48
C THR A 80 8.56 10.30 2.09
N PRO A 81 9.62 10.06 2.88
CA PRO A 81 10.64 9.07 2.52
C PRO A 81 10.10 7.64 2.48
N LEU A 82 9.18 7.31 3.41
CA LEU A 82 8.59 5.96 3.48
C LEU A 82 7.65 5.71 2.30
N LEU A 83 6.84 6.71 1.92
CA LEU A 83 6.03 6.66 0.70
C LEU A 83 6.90 6.44 -0.54
N HIS A 84 8.00 7.17 -0.70
CA HIS A 84 8.88 7.03 -1.86
C HIS A 84 9.50 5.62 -1.97
N VAL A 85 9.90 5.03 -0.85
CA VAL A 85 10.39 3.64 -0.81
C VAL A 85 9.28 2.65 -1.21
N LEU A 86 8.06 2.81 -0.69
CA LEU A 86 6.94 1.94 -1.04
C LEU A 86 6.54 2.06 -2.51
N THR A 87 6.48 3.28 -3.04
CA THR A 87 6.20 3.52 -4.47
C THR A 87 7.27 2.90 -5.35
N GLY A 88 8.56 2.99 -4.98
CA GLY A 88 9.65 2.36 -5.73
C GLY A 88 9.68 0.83 -5.64
N LEU A 89 9.37 0.24 -4.48
CA LEU A 89 9.40 -1.21 -4.28
C LEU A 89 8.24 -1.95 -4.97
N PHE A 90 7.09 -1.30 -5.07
CA PHE A 90 5.87 -1.92 -5.61
C PHE A 90 5.38 -1.27 -6.91
N ASP A 91 6.18 -0.35 -7.48
CA ASP A 91 5.85 0.43 -8.68
C ASP A 91 4.44 1.03 -8.61
N LEU A 92 4.13 1.68 -7.47
CA LEU A 92 2.78 2.17 -7.14
C LEU A 92 2.41 3.46 -7.89
N GLN A 93 2.86 3.64 -9.14
CA GLN A 93 2.65 4.86 -9.92
C GLN A 93 1.16 5.21 -9.99
N ASP A 94 0.78 6.28 -9.30
CA ASP A 94 -0.30 7.15 -9.76
C ASP A 94 0.32 8.12 -10.79
N ALA A 95 0.01 7.91 -12.06
CA ALA A 95 0.00 9.05 -13.00
C ALA A 95 -0.94 10.13 -12.40
N PRO A 96 -0.52 11.40 -12.32
CA PRO A 96 0.14 12.09 -13.40
C PRO A 96 1.53 12.59 -13.01
N ALA A 97 2.55 12.05 -13.67
CA ALA A 97 3.70 12.86 -14.02
C ALA A 97 3.20 13.96 -14.97
N ASN A 98 3.34 15.21 -14.56
CA ASN A 98 3.35 16.37 -15.46
C ASN A 98 2.06 16.61 -16.27
N ALA A 99 1.12 17.37 -15.72
CA ALA A 99 0.25 18.21 -16.54
C ALA A 99 0.90 19.59 -16.65
N ALA A 100 1.54 19.81 -17.80
CA ALA A 100 1.98 21.05 -18.46
C ALA A 100 2.07 22.36 -17.65
#